data_AF-A0A3S2CVQ7-F1
#
_entry.id   AF-A0A3S2CVQ7-F1
#
_cell.length_a   1.000
_cell.length_b   1.000
_cell.length_c   1.000
_cell.angle_alpha   90.00
_cell.angle_beta   90.00
_cell.angle_gamma   90.00
#
_symmetry.space_group_name_H-M   'P 1'
#
loop_
_entity.id
_entity.type
_entity.pdbx_description
1 polymer ?
#
loop_
_entity_poly.entity_id
_entity_poly.type
_entity_poly.pdbx_seq_one_letter_code
_entity_poly.pdbx_strand_id
1 'polypeptide(L)'
;PSAAAQIVETMTTALDEAMGLAGWRPPQRAADDWPGFVSLYSGLRAAARWPADLEQIRLWYEPHLERIHEDATTRRADLLQLEQIGSGYASRERFLTELTLDPPDATSDQAGPPHRDEDYLILSTIHSAKGQEWKNVFVLNTVDGCIPADLGVGTKEDIDEERRLLYVAMTRAKDNLNLVMPQRFFPHGQAARGDRHLYASRTRFIPASILAAFQQVSWPSAQAAQGRAARPEVRVDIGARMRGMWK
;
A
#
# COMPACT_ATOMS: atom_id res chain seq x y z
N PRO A 1 -16.34 13.22 -9.23
CA PRO A 1 -16.19 12.20 -10.31
C PRO A 1 -16.95 12.58 -11.60
N SER A 2 -18.26 12.86 -11.54
CA SER A 2 -19.07 13.16 -12.75
C SER A 2 -18.62 14.42 -13.50
N ALA A 3 -18.42 15.54 -12.80
CA ALA A 3 -18.02 16.80 -13.42
C ALA A 3 -16.62 16.73 -14.09
N ALA A 4 -15.71 15.94 -13.53
CA ALA A 4 -14.38 15.73 -14.10
C ALA A 4 -14.41 14.88 -15.38
N ALA A 5 -15.29 13.87 -15.44
CA ALA A 5 -15.49 13.09 -16.66
C ALA A 5 -16.13 13.93 -17.77
N GLN A 6 -17.15 14.72 -17.41
CA GLN A 6 -17.85 15.61 -18.36
C GLN A 6 -16.91 16.63 -19.00
N ILE A 7 -15.99 17.20 -18.23
CA ILE A 7 -15.06 18.17 -18.79
C ILE A 7 -14.03 17.54 -19.72
N VAL A 8 -13.50 16.35 -19.36
CA VAL A 8 -12.60 15.61 -20.26
C VAL A 8 -13.31 15.31 -21.58
N GLU A 9 -14.56 14.86 -21.54
CA GLU A 9 -15.37 14.64 -22.74
C GLU A 9 -15.58 15.93 -23.55
N THR A 10 -15.85 17.05 -22.87
CA THR A 10 -15.98 18.37 -23.51
C THR A 10 -14.69 18.80 -24.19
N MET A 11 -13.53 18.54 -23.58
CA MET A 11 -12.23 18.84 -24.16
C MET A 11 -11.93 17.97 -25.39
N THR A 12 -12.22 16.67 -25.31
CA THR A 12 -11.97 15.71 -26.42
C THR A 12 -12.87 15.96 -27.63
N THR A 13 -14.07 16.52 -27.42
CA THR A 13 -15.01 16.84 -28.51
C THR A 13 -14.84 18.25 -29.08
N ALA A 14 -14.06 19.11 -28.43
CA ALA A 14 -13.76 20.45 -28.90
C ALA A 14 -12.70 20.45 -30.01
N LEU A 15 -12.81 21.39 -30.95
CA LEU A 15 -11.79 21.63 -31.97
C LEU A 15 -10.47 22.14 -31.37
N ASP A 16 -10.55 22.81 -30.23
CA ASP A 16 -9.41 23.21 -29.40
C ASP A 16 -9.74 22.90 -27.94
N GLU A 17 -8.97 22.00 -27.32
CA GLU A 17 -9.14 21.57 -25.94
C GLU A 17 -9.09 22.74 -24.94
N ALA A 18 -8.27 23.77 -25.18
CA ALA A 18 -8.19 24.94 -24.31
C ALA A 18 -9.43 25.82 -24.42
N MET A 19 -10.02 25.94 -25.62
CA MET A 19 -11.31 26.61 -25.80
C MET A 19 -12.45 25.81 -25.18
N GLY A 20 -12.43 24.48 -25.31
CA GLY A 20 -13.39 23.59 -24.66
C GLY A 20 -13.36 23.70 -23.13
N LEU A 21 -12.16 23.76 -22.55
CA LEU A 21 -11.95 23.98 -21.13
C LEU A 21 -12.45 25.36 -20.66
N ALA A 22 -12.14 26.42 -21.42
CA ALA A 22 -12.56 27.78 -21.12
C ALA A 22 -14.10 27.97 -21.21
N GLY A 23 -14.75 27.28 -22.14
CA GLY A 23 -16.20 27.34 -22.33
C GLY A 23 -17.03 26.52 -21.33
N TRP A 24 -16.39 25.63 -20.57
CA TRP A 24 -17.07 24.78 -19.61
C TRP A 24 -17.37 25.51 -18.29
N ARG A 25 -18.53 25.24 -17.69
CA ARG A 25 -18.96 25.88 -16.43
C ARG A 25 -18.59 25.01 -15.22
N PRO A 26 -17.69 25.46 -14.34
CA PRO A 26 -17.29 24.70 -13.16
C PRO A 26 -18.38 24.66 -12.08
N PRO A 27 -18.35 23.66 -11.19
CA PRO A 27 -19.13 23.68 -9.96
C PRO A 27 -18.77 24.91 -9.12
N GLN A 28 -19.74 25.45 -8.38
CA GLN A 28 -19.57 26.68 -7.59
C GLN A 28 -18.31 26.68 -6.70
N ARG A 29 -17.98 25.54 -6.09
CA ARG A 29 -16.79 25.36 -5.23
C ARG A 29 -15.43 25.57 -5.93
N ALA A 30 -15.41 25.58 -7.26
CA ALA A 30 -14.19 25.75 -8.07
C ALA A 30 -14.26 27.01 -8.95
N ALA A 31 -15.34 27.79 -8.86
CA ALA A 31 -15.60 28.92 -9.76
C ALA A 31 -14.51 30.00 -9.68
N ASP A 32 -13.99 30.26 -8.48
CA ASP A 32 -12.98 31.31 -8.24
C ASP A 32 -11.60 30.91 -8.79
N ASP A 33 -11.23 29.63 -8.66
CA ASP A 33 -9.93 29.10 -9.10
C ASP A 33 -9.92 28.73 -10.60
N TRP A 34 -11.10 28.56 -11.20
CA TRP A 34 -11.26 28.06 -12.57
C TRP A 34 -10.56 28.90 -13.65
N PRO A 35 -10.67 30.24 -13.67
CA PRO A 35 -9.99 31.04 -14.68
C PRO A 35 -8.46 30.90 -14.60
N GLY A 36 -7.91 30.78 -13.37
CA GLY A 36 -6.49 30.54 -13.14
C GLY A 36 -6.04 29.19 -13.71
N PHE A 37 -6.83 28.14 -13.49
CA PHE A 37 -6.58 26.81 -14.06
C PHE A 37 -6.56 26.84 -15.59
N VAL A 38 -7.57 27.47 -16.21
CA VAL A 38 -7.68 27.59 -17.68
C VAL A 38 -6.48 28.35 -18.25
N SER A 39 -6.04 29.42 -17.58
CA SER A 39 -4.86 30.18 -17.99
C SER A 39 -3.58 29.33 -17.92
N LEU A 40 -3.39 28.59 -16.83
CA LEU A 40 -2.26 27.67 -16.68
C LEU A 40 -2.25 26.61 -17.79
N TYR A 41 -3.38 25.91 -17.98
CA TYR A 41 -3.51 24.86 -18.99
C TYR A 41 -3.23 25.39 -20.41
N SER A 42 -3.79 26.55 -20.75
CA SER A 42 -3.58 27.18 -22.06
C SER A 42 -2.11 27.58 -22.26
N GLY A 43 -1.46 28.11 -21.23
CA GLY A 43 -0.03 28.43 -21.25
C GLY A 43 0.86 27.21 -21.47
N LEU A 44 0.58 26.11 -20.77
CA LEU A 44 1.30 24.84 -20.88
C LEU A 44 1.18 24.18 -22.26
N ARG A 45 0.11 24.48 -23.01
CA ARG A 45 -0.09 24.01 -24.39
C ARG A 45 0.59 24.91 -25.43
N ALA A 46 0.62 26.21 -25.19
CA ALA A 46 1.15 27.17 -26.15
C ALA A 46 2.66 27.00 -26.40
N ALA A 47 3.43 26.64 -25.37
CA ALA A 47 4.83 26.27 -25.51
C ALA A 47 5.26 25.38 -24.34
N ALA A 48 5.81 24.20 -24.63
CA ALA A 48 6.43 23.36 -23.61
C ALA A 48 7.75 24.01 -23.15
N ARG A 49 7.87 24.29 -21.86
CA ARG A 49 9.06 24.89 -21.24
C ARG A 49 9.60 23.96 -20.17
N TRP A 50 9.83 22.71 -20.55
CA TRP A 50 10.37 21.73 -19.62
C TRP A 50 11.75 22.16 -19.07
N PRO A 51 12.02 22.08 -17.75
CA PRO A 51 11.16 21.57 -16.67
C PRO A 51 10.30 22.64 -15.95
N ALA A 52 10.38 23.92 -16.33
CA ALA A 52 9.64 25.03 -15.70
C ALA A 52 8.11 24.83 -15.68
N ASP A 53 7.57 24.02 -16.60
CA ASP A 53 6.17 23.60 -16.60
C ASP A 53 5.76 22.91 -15.28
N LEU A 54 6.62 22.10 -14.66
CA LEU A 54 6.32 21.43 -13.38
C LEU A 54 6.23 22.43 -12.23
N GLU A 55 7.14 23.39 -12.18
CA GLU A 55 7.13 24.45 -11.17
C GLU A 55 5.83 25.26 -11.25
N GLN A 56 5.40 25.63 -12.46
CA GLN A 56 4.15 26.37 -12.68
C GLN A 56 2.93 25.59 -12.21
N ILE A 57 2.88 24.28 -12.48
CA ILE A 57 1.81 23.41 -11.99
C ILE A 57 1.83 23.31 -10.48
N ARG A 58 3.01 23.11 -9.87
CA ARG A 58 3.18 23.03 -8.42
C ARG A 58 2.71 24.30 -7.73
N LEU A 59 3.16 25.48 -8.19
CA LEU A 59 2.80 26.78 -7.62
C LEU A 59 1.30 27.05 -7.70
N TRP A 60 0.65 26.65 -8.80
CA TRP A 60 -0.81 26.77 -8.91
C TRP A 60 -1.55 25.81 -7.97
N TYR A 61 -1.04 24.59 -7.79
CA TYR A 61 -1.68 23.57 -6.96
C TYR A 61 -1.45 23.74 -5.46
N GLU A 62 -0.37 24.42 -5.05
CA GLU A 62 0.06 24.57 -3.66
C GLU A 62 -1.04 25.14 -2.72
N PRO A 63 -1.79 26.21 -3.08
CA PRO A 63 -2.92 26.67 -2.25
C PRO A 63 -4.04 25.64 -2.11
N HIS A 64 -4.20 24.74 -3.09
CA HIS A 64 -5.18 23.67 -3.04
C HIS A 64 -4.74 22.53 -2.13
N LEU A 65 -3.44 22.22 -2.06
CA LEU A 65 -2.90 21.22 -1.13
C LEU A 65 -3.25 21.57 0.31
N GLU A 66 -2.97 22.81 0.72
CA GLU A 66 -3.28 23.30 2.08
C GLU A 66 -4.78 23.25 2.40
N ARG A 67 -5.62 23.45 1.38
CA ARG A 67 -7.08 23.45 1.53
C ARG A 67 -7.68 22.04 1.65
N ILE A 68 -7.10 21.03 0.99
CA ILE A 68 -7.75 19.72 0.82
C ILE A 68 -7.03 18.56 1.52
N HIS A 69 -5.81 18.78 2.04
CA HIS A 69 -4.99 17.76 2.67
C HIS A 69 -4.49 18.20 4.05
N GLU A 70 -4.66 17.34 5.05
CA GLU A 70 -4.12 17.57 6.41
C GLU A 70 -2.58 17.47 6.44
N ASP A 71 -2.00 16.69 5.53
CA ASP A 71 -0.56 16.42 5.34
C ASP A 71 0.06 17.31 4.25
N ALA A 72 -0.44 18.54 4.06
CA ALA A 72 -0.03 19.43 2.96
C ALA A 72 1.48 19.71 2.89
N THR A 73 2.16 19.84 4.04
CA THR A 73 3.61 20.09 4.08
C THR A 73 4.42 18.92 3.51
N THR A 74 4.05 17.68 3.85
CA THR A 74 4.69 16.47 3.32
C THR A 74 4.45 16.34 1.82
N ARG A 75 3.19 16.49 1.39
CA ARG A 75 2.84 16.45 -0.05
C ARG A 75 3.55 17.52 -0.87
N ARG A 76 3.77 18.70 -0.29
CA ARG A 76 4.55 19.76 -0.93
C ARG A 76 6.01 19.35 -1.12
N ALA A 77 6.61 18.68 -0.14
CA ALA A 77 7.96 18.12 -0.27
C ALA A 77 8.02 17.06 -1.38
N ASP A 78 7.03 16.15 -1.47
CA ASP A 78 6.93 15.19 -2.57
C ASP A 78 6.89 15.86 -3.94
N LEU A 79 6.10 16.94 -4.09
CA LEU A 79 6.00 17.66 -5.37
C LEU A 79 7.29 18.40 -5.73
N LEU A 80 8.03 18.93 -4.75
CA LEU A 80 9.35 19.51 -4.98
C LEU A 80 10.36 18.44 -5.42
N GLN A 81 10.29 17.24 -4.83
CA GLN A 81 11.11 16.12 -5.27
C GLN A 81 10.73 15.67 -6.69
N LEU A 82 9.44 15.61 -7.02
CA LEU A 82 8.95 15.31 -8.37
C LEU A 82 9.47 16.33 -9.40
N GLU A 83 9.47 17.61 -9.05
CA GLU A 83 10.05 18.69 -9.85
C GLU A 83 11.56 18.49 -10.07
N GLN A 84 12.30 18.16 -9.00
CA GLN A 84 13.73 17.89 -9.06
C GLN A 84 14.05 16.67 -9.94
N ILE A 85 13.30 15.57 -9.81
CA ILE A 85 13.44 14.38 -10.65
C ILE A 85 13.15 14.75 -12.11
N GLY A 86 12.04 15.46 -12.36
CA GLY A 86 11.63 15.92 -13.69
C GLY A 86 12.70 16.74 -14.39
N SER A 87 13.45 17.57 -13.65
CA SER A 87 14.56 18.37 -14.20
C SER A 87 15.68 17.55 -14.84
N GLY A 88 15.82 16.27 -14.48
CA GLY A 88 16.79 15.35 -15.08
C GLY A 88 16.41 14.83 -16.47
N TYR A 89 15.20 15.10 -16.94
CA TYR A 89 14.69 14.61 -18.22
C TYR A 89 14.70 15.71 -19.29
N ALA A 90 14.93 15.30 -20.54
CA ALA A 90 15.02 16.22 -21.68
C ALA A 90 13.66 16.82 -22.11
N SER A 91 12.55 16.15 -21.82
CA SER A 91 11.22 16.63 -22.18
C SER A 91 10.14 16.05 -21.26
N ARG A 92 8.95 16.68 -21.29
CA ARG A 92 7.75 16.24 -20.57
C ARG A 92 7.35 14.82 -20.97
N GLU A 93 7.37 14.51 -22.27
CA GLU A 93 7.03 13.19 -22.80
C GLU A 93 8.00 12.13 -22.29
N ARG A 94 9.30 12.43 -22.26
CA ARG A 94 10.31 11.49 -21.77
C ARG A 94 10.14 11.24 -20.27
N PHE A 95 9.92 12.29 -19.48
CA PHE A 95 9.64 12.17 -18.05
C PHE A 95 8.40 11.32 -17.79
N LEU A 96 7.26 11.64 -18.42
CA LEU A 96 6.01 10.89 -18.22
C LEU A 96 6.14 9.44 -18.66
N THR A 97 6.86 9.17 -19.76
CA THR A 97 7.11 7.81 -20.24
C THR A 97 7.88 7.00 -19.19
N GLU A 98 8.99 7.55 -18.69
CA GLU A 98 9.83 6.86 -17.70
C GLU A 98 9.10 6.71 -16.36
N LEU A 99 8.36 7.73 -15.91
CA LEU A 99 7.50 7.66 -14.73
C LEU A 99 6.45 6.55 -14.82
N THR A 100 5.90 6.30 -16.02
CA THR A 100 4.92 5.21 -16.22
C THR A 100 5.55 3.82 -16.32
N LEU A 101 6.81 3.75 -16.77
CA LEU A 101 7.54 2.48 -16.92
C LEU A 101 8.17 2.03 -15.60
N ASP A 102 8.72 2.97 -14.85
CA ASP A 102 9.37 2.77 -13.57
C ASP A 102 8.92 3.89 -12.61
N PRO A 103 7.71 3.77 -12.01
CA PRO A 103 7.26 4.76 -11.06
C PRO A 103 8.25 4.80 -9.90
N PRO A 104 8.74 5.99 -9.48
CA PRO A 104 9.60 6.09 -8.32
C PRO A 104 8.86 5.42 -7.17
N ASP A 105 9.54 4.52 -6.47
CA ASP A 105 9.02 3.91 -5.25
C ASP A 105 8.43 5.05 -4.40
N ALA A 106 7.11 5.00 -4.19
CA ALA A 106 6.40 6.04 -3.47
C ALA A 106 7.16 6.31 -2.17
N THR A 107 7.44 7.58 -1.93
CA THR A 107 8.23 8.10 -0.81
C THR A 107 7.80 7.40 0.49
N SER A 108 8.63 6.43 0.88
CA SER A 108 8.66 5.80 2.19
C SER A 108 9.17 6.85 3.17
N ASP A 109 8.35 7.85 3.47
CA ASP A 109 8.73 9.16 4.03
C ASP A 109 9.05 9.16 5.54
N GLN A 110 9.75 8.13 5.99
CA GLN A 110 10.55 8.13 7.22
C GLN A 110 11.97 7.60 6.99
N ALA A 111 12.32 7.15 5.78
CA ALA A 111 13.68 6.75 5.45
C ALA A 111 14.44 7.97 4.90
N GLY A 112 15.42 8.46 5.66
CA GLY A 112 16.36 9.45 5.15
C GLY A 112 17.18 8.92 3.96
N PRO A 113 18.04 9.76 3.35
CA PRO A 113 18.93 9.30 2.28
C PRO A 113 19.73 8.09 2.77
N PRO A 114 19.70 6.93 2.09
CA PRO A 114 20.44 5.76 2.54
C PRO A 114 21.94 6.10 2.56
N HIS A 115 22.53 6.13 3.75
CA HIS A 115 23.98 6.25 3.88
C HIS A 115 24.61 4.96 3.34
N ARG A 116 25.69 5.08 2.56
CA ARG A 116 26.35 3.95 1.86
C ARG A 116 26.82 2.80 2.76
N ASP A 117 26.84 3.02 4.07
CA ASP A 117 27.33 2.09 5.11
C ASP A 117 26.22 1.58 6.04
N GLU A 118 24.93 1.80 5.75
CA GLU A 118 23.84 1.29 6.60
C GLU A 118 23.33 -0.08 6.14
N ASP A 119 23.32 -1.04 7.06
CA ASP A 119 22.56 -2.29 6.94
C ASP A 119 21.05 -1.95 6.95
N TYR A 120 20.41 -1.91 5.79
CA TYR A 120 18.98 -1.63 5.68
C TYR A 120 18.14 -2.91 5.49
N LEU A 121 16.94 -2.90 6.08
CA LEU A 121 15.93 -3.93 5.85
C LEU A 121 15.18 -3.62 4.56
N ILE A 122 15.07 -4.61 3.67
CA ILE A 122 14.28 -4.49 2.44
C ILE A 122 12.87 -5.01 2.70
N LEU A 123 11.88 -4.12 2.56
CA LEU A 123 10.47 -4.45 2.53
C LEU A 123 10.02 -4.51 1.07
N SER A 124 9.47 -5.65 0.65
CA SER A 124 9.08 -5.87 -0.74
C SER A 124 7.83 -6.74 -0.83
N THR A 125 7.13 -6.65 -1.96
CA THR A 125 6.08 -7.61 -2.30
C THR A 125 6.70 -8.87 -2.90
N ILE A 126 5.98 -10.00 -2.86
CA ILE A 126 6.46 -11.26 -3.47
C ILE A 126 6.74 -11.08 -4.97
N HIS A 127 5.92 -10.29 -5.66
CA HIS A 127 6.07 -10.02 -7.10
C HIS A 127 7.36 -9.25 -7.40
N SER A 128 7.62 -8.17 -6.67
CA SER A 128 8.81 -7.33 -6.85
C SER A 128 10.10 -8.06 -6.46
N ALA A 129 10.01 -9.09 -5.60
CA ALA A 129 11.16 -9.89 -5.20
C ALA A 129 11.63 -10.91 -6.27
N LYS A 130 10.88 -11.09 -7.36
CA LYS A 130 11.24 -12.05 -8.42
C LYS A 130 12.62 -11.72 -9.02
N GLY A 131 13.49 -12.72 -9.09
CA GLY A 131 14.85 -12.57 -9.63
C GLY A 131 15.89 -12.01 -8.65
N GLN A 132 15.46 -11.59 -7.46
CA GLN A 132 16.34 -11.16 -6.38
C GLN A 132 16.55 -12.29 -5.36
N GLU A 133 17.60 -12.21 -4.55
CA GLU A 133 17.89 -13.19 -3.50
C GLU A 133 18.61 -12.53 -2.31
N TRP A 134 18.30 -12.99 -1.10
CA TRP A 134 18.87 -12.49 0.16
C TRP A 134 19.33 -13.63 1.05
N LYS A 135 20.30 -13.35 1.94
CA LYS A 135 20.76 -14.32 2.94
C LYS A 135 19.63 -14.77 3.87
N ASN A 136 18.83 -13.82 4.34
CA ASN A 136 17.73 -14.05 5.27
C ASN A 136 16.43 -13.48 4.70
N VAL A 137 15.38 -14.28 4.62
CA VAL A 137 14.05 -13.86 4.15
C VAL A 137 13.00 -14.18 5.19
N PHE A 138 12.13 -13.20 5.45
CA PHE A 138 10.95 -13.34 6.30
C PHE A 138 9.72 -13.20 5.43
N VAL A 139 8.98 -14.29 5.25
CA VAL A 139 7.68 -14.26 4.58
C VAL A 139 6.62 -14.05 5.65
N LEU A 140 6.00 -12.88 5.64
CA LEU A 140 4.96 -12.50 6.60
C LEU A 140 3.60 -13.04 6.18
N ASN A 141 2.68 -13.15 7.14
CA ASN A 141 1.29 -13.54 6.93
C ASN A 141 1.13 -14.84 6.12
N THR A 142 1.91 -15.89 6.45
CA THR A 142 1.74 -17.24 5.87
C THR A 142 0.50 -17.94 6.44
N VAL A 143 -0.65 -17.35 6.13
CA VAL A 143 -1.97 -17.62 6.70
C VAL A 143 -2.94 -17.99 5.57
N ASP A 144 -3.80 -18.98 5.81
CA ASP A 144 -4.86 -19.33 4.87
C ASP A 144 -5.87 -18.18 4.76
N GLY A 145 -6.10 -17.70 3.54
CA GLY A 145 -6.86 -16.48 3.24
C GLY A 145 -5.99 -15.23 2.99
N CYS A 146 -4.72 -15.26 3.41
CA CYS A 146 -3.71 -14.28 2.96
C CYS A 146 -2.87 -14.84 1.80
N ILE A 147 -2.47 -16.10 1.89
CA ILE A 147 -1.83 -16.85 0.80
C ILE A 147 -2.32 -18.32 0.87
N PRO A 148 -3.20 -18.77 -0.03
CA PRO A 148 -3.79 -17.98 -1.12
C PRO A 148 -4.66 -16.84 -0.61
N ALA A 149 -4.67 -15.71 -1.34
CA ALA A 149 -5.54 -14.58 -1.02
C ALA A 149 -7.01 -14.89 -1.34
N ASP A 150 -7.91 -14.77 -0.36
CA ASP A 150 -9.35 -15.06 -0.53
C ASP A 150 -10.02 -14.22 -1.63
N LEU A 151 -9.51 -13.01 -1.87
CA LEU A 151 -10.01 -12.09 -2.91
C LEU A 151 -9.60 -12.51 -4.33
N GLY A 152 -8.60 -13.39 -4.47
CA GLY A 152 -7.98 -13.75 -5.75
C GLY A 152 -8.18 -15.19 -6.20
N VAL A 153 -8.80 -16.05 -5.39
CA VAL A 153 -8.99 -17.48 -5.72
C VAL A 153 -10.44 -17.81 -6.06
N GLY A 154 -10.71 -18.10 -7.34
CA GLY A 154 -12.01 -18.59 -7.81
C GLY A 154 -11.91 -19.94 -8.52
N THR A 155 -10.73 -20.26 -9.07
CA THR A 155 -10.45 -21.47 -9.85
C THR A 155 -9.27 -22.25 -9.29
N LYS A 156 -9.04 -23.46 -9.82
CA LYS A 156 -7.87 -24.27 -9.43
C LYS A 156 -6.57 -23.62 -9.91
N GLU A 157 -6.63 -23.02 -11.09
CA GLU A 157 -5.53 -22.33 -11.75
C GLU A 157 -5.05 -21.13 -10.91
N ASP A 158 -5.97 -20.34 -10.36
CA ASP A 158 -5.64 -19.23 -9.46
C ASP A 158 -4.91 -19.72 -8.19
N ILE A 159 -5.39 -20.82 -7.60
CA ILE A 159 -4.76 -21.43 -6.43
C ILE A 159 -3.35 -21.94 -6.75
N ASP A 160 -3.15 -22.52 -7.93
CA ASP A 160 -1.83 -22.99 -8.36
C ASP A 160 -0.87 -21.83 -8.64
N GLU A 161 -1.35 -20.68 -9.11
CA GLU A 161 -0.54 -19.48 -9.28
C GLU A 161 -0.16 -18.85 -7.93
N GLU A 162 -1.09 -18.74 -6.98
CA GLU A 162 -0.80 -18.31 -5.61
C GLU A 162 0.22 -19.24 -4.92
N ARG A 163 0.17 -20.55 -5.20
CA ARG A 163 1.18 -21.50 -4.72
C ARG A 163 2.56 -21.20 -5.31
N ARG A 164 2.63 -20.83 -6.59
CA ARG A 164 3.88 -20.41 -7.25
C ARG A 164 4.41 -19.12 -6.66
N LEU A 165 3.55 -18.18 -6.29
CA LEU A 165 3.97 -16.96 -5.57
C LEU A 165 4.64 -17.31 -4.24
N LEU A 166 4.04 -18.17 -3.42
CA LEU A 166 4.70 -18.62 -2.19
C LEU A 166 6.04 -19.31 -2.47
N TYR A 167 6.10 -20.17 -3.49
CA TYR A 167 7.35 -20.81 -3.89
C TYR A 167 8.43 -19.80 -4.31
N VAL A 168 8.07 -18.76 -5.06
CA VAL A 168 8.99 -17.66 -5.42
C VAL A 168 9.50 -17.00 -4.15
N ALA A 169 8.63 -16.62 -3.21
CA ALA A 169 9.03 -16.01 -1.94
C ALA A 169 10.01 -16.87 -1.14
N MET A 170 9.70 -18.17 -1.00
CA MET A 170 10.54 -19.13 -0.28
C MET A 170 11.91 -19.30 -0.91
N THR A 171 11.99 -19.33 -2.24
CA THR A 171 13.25 -19.50 -2.98
C THR A 171 14.08 -18.23 -3.10
N ARG A 172 13.63 -17.09 -2.56
CA ARG A 172 14.48 -15.89 -2.47
C ARG A 172 15.53 -16.01 -1.35
N ALA A 173 15.35 -16.95 -0.42
CA ALA A 173 16.25 -17.17 0.71
C ALA A 173 17.46 -18.03 0.32
N LYS A 174 18.68 -17.56 0.65
CA LYS A 174 19.91 -18.34 0.49
C LYS A 174 20.25 -19.19 1.71
N ASP A 175 20.21 -18.57 2.89
CA ASP A 175 20.68 -19.20 4.12
C ASP A 175 19.51 -19.51 5.07
N ASN A 176 18.68 -18.51 5.36
CA ASN A 176 17.57 -18.65 6.32
C ASN A 176 16.23 -18.19 5.74
N LEU A 177 15.25 -19.09 5.78
CA LEU A 177 13.85 -18.80 5.46
C LEU A 177 13.00 -18.84 6.74
N ASN A 178 12.30 -17.76 7.02
CA ASN A 178 11.37 -17.66 8.14
C ASN A 178 9.95 -17.45 7.62
N LEU A 179 9.04 -18.37 7.93
CA LEU A 179 7.62 -18.26 7.60
C LEU A 179 6.85 -17.81 8.85
N VAL A 180 6.27 -16.62 8.80
CA VAL A 180 5.66 -15.97 9.96
C VAL A 180 4.14 -16.03 9.86
N MET A 181 3.55 -16.67 10.86
CA MET A 181 2.11 -16.77 11.05
C MET A 181 1.70 -15.98 12.30
N PRO A 182 1.03 -14.83 12.19
CA PRO A 182 0.53 -14.10 13.36
C PRO A 182 -0.57 -14.92 14.06
N GLN A 183 -0.70 -14.84 15.38
CA GLN A 183 -1.79 -15.54 16.08
C GLN A 183 -3.16 -14.91 15.78
N ARG A 184 -3.19 -13.58 15.63
CA ARG A 184 -4.39 -12.78 15.34
C ARG A 184 -4.03 -11.79 14.24
N PHE A 185 -4.90 -11.59 13.26
CA PHE A 185 -4.70 -10.60 12.20
C PHE A 185 -6.00 -9.85 11.90
N PHE A 186 -5.87 -8.66 11.31
CA PHE A 186 -6.96 -7.72 11.04
C PHE A 186 -7.22 -7.69 9.53
N PRO A 187 -8.21 -8.44 9.01
CA PRO A 187 -8.54 -8.39 7.60
C PRO A 187 -9.24 -7.07 7.24
N HIS A 188 -8.93 -6.54 6.06
CA HIS A 188 -9.56 -5.34 5.53
C HIS A 188 -10.97 -5.66 5.04
N GLY A 189 -11.93 -4.75 5.26
CA GLY A 189 -13.30 -4.89 4.73
C GLY A 189 -14.28 -5.70 5.59
N GLN A 190 -13.99 -5.92 6.88
CA GLN A 190 -14.98 -6.51 7.78
C GLN A 190 -16.23 -5.63 7.94
N ALA A 191 -17.39 -6.27 8.04
CA ALA A 191 -18.63 -5.59 8.40
C ALA A 191 -18.49 -4.88 9.75
N ALA A 192 -19.17 -3.74 9.93
CA ALA A 192 -19.07 -2.89 11.12
C ALA A 192 -19.41 -3.60 12.46
N ARG A 193 -20.00 -4.80 12.42
CA ARG A 193 -20.31 -5.66 13.59
C ARG A 193 -19.50 -6.97 13.63
N GLY A 194 -18.53 -7.17 12.74
CA GLY A 194 -17.65 -8.33 12.74
C GLY A 194 -16.65 -8.31 13.90
N ASP A 195 -16.13 -9.47 14.28
CA ASP A 195 -15.04 -9.54 15.25
C ASP A 195 -13.80 -8.87 14.65
N ARG A 196 -13.22 -7.90 15.37
CA ARG A 196 -12.16 -7.00 14.88
C ARG A 196 -10.92 -7.73 14.35
N HIS A 197 -10.75 -9.00 14.69
CA HIS A 197 -9.60 -9.80 14.30
C HIS A 197 -10.04 -11.25 14.04
N LEU A 198 -9.30 -11.95 13.19
CA LEU A 198 -9.45 -13.38 12.99
C LEU A 198 -8.25 -14.11 13.59
N TYR A 199 -8.49 -15.34 14.06
CA TYR A 199 -7.42 -16.26 14.41
C TYR A 199 -6.83 -16.82 13.12
N ALA A 200 -5.53 -16.69 12.96
CA ALA A 200 -4.86 -17.18 11.77
C ALA A 200 -4.82 -18.70 11.76
N SER A 201 -5.10 -19.27 10.60
CA SER A 201 -4.79 -20.66 10.27
C SER A 201 -3.56 -20.67 9.37
N ARG A 202 -2.64 -21.61 9.56
CA ARG A 202 -1.47 -21.76 8.67
C ARG A 202 -1.96 -21.95 7.23
N THR A 203 -1.29 -21.30 6.28
CA THR A 203 -1.57 -21.49 4.85
C THR A 203 -1.66 -22.97 4.47
N ARG A 204 -2.66 -23.32 3.66
CA ARG A 204 -2.81 -24.68 3.12
C ARG A 204 -1.65 -25.12 2.23
N PHE A 205 -0.82 -24.19 1.74
CA PHE A 205 0.36 -24.50 0.95
C PHE A 205 1.55 -25.04 1.76
N ILE A 206 1.52 -24.90 3.09
CA ILE A 206 2.47 -25.52 4.01
C ILE A 206 1.72 -26.59 4.81
N PRO A 207 1.50 -27.79 4.24
CA PRO A 207 0.79 -28.87 4.93
C PRO A 207 1.60 -29.43 6.10
N ALA A 208 0.91 -30.19 6.98
CA ALA A 208 1.55 -30.82 8.14
C ALA A 208 2.71 -31.75 7.76
N SER A 209 2.63 -32.37 6.57
CA SER A 209 3.62 -33.31 6.05
C SER A 209 5.01 -32.71 5.86
N ILE A 210 5.12 -31.40 5.63
CA ILE A 210 6.41 -30.75 5.40
C ILE A 210 6.94 -29.99 6.62
N LEU A 211 6.19 -29.96 7.72
CA LEU A 211 6.60 -29.24 8.94
C LEU A 211 7.87 -29.80 9.58
N ALA A 212 8.21 -31.07 9.31
CA ALA A 212 9.46 -31.66 9.78
C ALA A 212 10.69 -30.99 9.16
N ALA A 213 10.54 -30.30 8.02
CA ALA A 213 11.59 -29.50 7.40
C ALA A 213 11.75 -28.10 8.02
N PHE A 214 10.87 -27.71 8.95
CA PHE A 214 10.89 -26.40 9.59
C PHE A 214 11.12 -26.53 11.09
N GLN A 215 11.95 -25.64 11.64
CA GLN A 215 11.94 -25.40 13.07
C GLN A 215 10.65 -24.66 13.43
N GLN A 216 9.82 -25.26 14.28
CA GLN A 216 8.54 -24.68 14.72
C GLN A 216 8.75 -23.91 16.02
N VAL A 217 8.56 -22.59 15.96
CA VAL A 217 8.74 -21.68 17.10
C VAL A 217 7.44 -20.91 17.35
N SER A 218 7.09 -20.73 18.62
CA SER A 218 5.99 -19.85 19.04
C SER A 218 6.55 -18.64 19.79
N TRP A 219 5.97 -17.47 19.55
CA TRP A 219 6.32 -16.24 20.24
C TRP A 219 5.09 -15.69 20.98
N PRO A 220 5.19 -15.38 22.30
CA PRO A 220 6.36 -15.52 23.15
C PRO A 220 6.70 -16.98 23.44
N SER A 221 8.01 -17.30 23.53
CA SER A 221 8.44 -18.64 23.94
C SER A 221 8.00 -18.88 25.39
N ALA A 222 7.45 -20.05 25.67
CA ALA A 222 6.95 -20.39 27.02
C ALA A 222 8.06 -20.47 28.10
N GLN A 223 9.29 -20.05 27.79
CA GLN A 223 10.45 -20.11 28.69
C GLN A 223 10.67 -18.85 29.57
N ALA A 224 9.72 -17.91 29.61
CA ALA A 224 9.73 -16.80 30.58
C ALA A 224 8.60 -16.90 31.64
N ALA A 225 8.10 -18.10 31.94
CA ALA A 225 7.13 -18.33 33.02
C ALA A 225 7.70 -19.10 34.22
N GLN A 226 9.02 -19.24 34.34
CA GLN A 226 9.66 -19.59 35.62
C GLN A 226 9.62 -18.37 36.54
N GLY A 227 8.47 -18.14 37.18
CA GLY A 227 8.30 -17.02 38.12
C GLY A 227 6.87 -16.51 38.30
N ARG A 228 5.91 -16.92 37.47
CA ARG A 228 4.50 -16.68 37.79
C ARG A 228 4.05 -17.73 38.80
N ALA A 229 3.90 -17.31 40.06
CA ALA A 229 3.20 -18.08 41.07
C ALA A 229 1.91 -18.66 40.48
N ALA A 230 1.65 -19.94 40.74
CA ALA A 230 0.44 -20.62 40.31
C ALA A 230 -0.76 -19.72 40.59
N ARG A 231 -1.51 -19.34 39.54
CA ARG A 231 -2.79 -18.66 39.74
C ARG A 231 -3.63 -19.60 40.62
N PRO A 232 -4.26 -19.10 41.71
CA PRO A 232 -5.11 -19.96 42.52
C PRO A 232 -6.17 -20.56 41.59
N GLU A 233 -6.34 -21.89 41.67
CA GLU A 233 -7.45 -22.57 41.00
C GLU A 233 -8.75 -21.94 41.49
N VAL A 234 -9.31 -21.03 40.71
CA VAL A 234 -10.68 -20.57 40.94
C VAL A 234 -11.59 -21.71 40.50
N ARG A 235 -11.90 -22.61 41.44
CA ARG A 235 -12.97 -23.60 41.26
C ARG A 235 -14.29 -22.85 41.24
N VAL A 236 -14.75 -22.53 40.03
CA VAL A 236 -16.10 -21.98 39.83
C VAL A 236 -17.08 -23.13 39.97
N ASP A 237 -17.85 -23.15 41.06
CA ASP A 237 -19.00 -24.05 41.20
C ASP A 237 -20.13 -23.57 40.28
N ILE A 238 -20.17 -24.16 39.08
CA ILE A 238 -21.19 -23.89 38.06
C ILE A 238 -22.60 -24.18 38.60
N GLY A 239 -22.75 -25.19 39.47
CA GLY A 239 -24.03 -25.59 40.06
C GLY A 239 -24.59 -24.53 41.01
N ALA A 240 -23.73 -23.92 41.83
CA ALA A 240 -24.13 -22.80 42.69
C ALA A 240 -24.53 -21.57 41.87
N ARG A 241 -23.81 -21.28 40.79
CA ARG A 241 -24.06 -20.11 39.92
C ARG A 241 -25.36 -20.22 39.13
N MET A 242 -25.74 -21.44 38.71
CA MET A 242 -27.01 -21.67 38.03
C MET A 242 -28.22 -21.59 38.97
N ARG A 243 -28.11 -22.01 40.25
CA ARG A 243 -29.21 -21.89 41.22
C ARG A 243 -29.55 -20.44 41.59
N GLY A 244 -28.58 -19.52 41.47
CA GLY A 244 -28.79 -18.09 41.73
C GLY A 244 -29.52 -17.33 40.61
N MET A 245 -29.62 -17.90 39.41
CA MET A 245 -30.31 -17.26 38.27
C MET A 245 -31.83 -17.52 38.25
N TRP A 246 -32.33 -18.38 39.14
CA TRP A 246 -33.74 -18.80 39.20
C TRP A 246 -34.42 -18.41 40.53
N LYS A 247 -33.89 -17.38 41.21
CA LYS A 247 -34.52 -16.71 42.35
C LYS A 247 -34.97 -15.31 41.96
#